data_AF-A0A821RUT1-F1
#
_entry.id   AF-A0A821RUT1-F1
#
_cell.length_a   1.000
_cell.length_b   1.000
_cell.length_c   1.000
_cell.angle_alpha   90.00
_cell.angle_beta   90.00
_cell.angle_gamma   90.00
#
_symmetry.space_group_name_H-M   'P 1'
#
loop_
_entity.id
_entity.type
_entity.pdbx_description
1 polymer ?
#
loop_
_entity_poly.entity_id
_entity_poly.type
_entity_poly.pdbx_seq_one_letter_code
_entity_poly.pdbx_strand_id
1 'polypeptide(L)'
;NATSPGGGYKRGDGAQEETLFRRSNYFQSLDLELDDGKPTARFYCNSNCDLEPLGKGDRMYEMNEFGAVYTAGLTVFRQPEDTGYTFMDIPMYDVCAIAMAAYR
;
A
#
# COMPACT_ATOMS: atom_id res chain seq x y z
N ASN A 1 9.13 -3.89 0.54
CA ASN A 1 9.29 -5.15 -0.20
C ASN A 1 9.06 -4.87 -1.69
N ALA A 2 9.75 -5.54 -2.63
CA ALA A 2 9.57 -5.33 -4.07
C ALA A 2 8.57 -6.31 -4.72
N THR A 3 8.38 -7.48 -4.12
CA THR A 3 7.70 -8.62 -4.78
C THR A 3 6.28 -8.85 -4.28
N SER A 4 5.99 -8.47 -3.04
CA SER A 4 4.69 -8.75 -2.42
C SER A 4 4.20 -7.55 -1.62
N PRO A 5 3.04 -6.97 -1.98
CA PRO A 5 2.47 -5.82 -1.28
C PRO A 5 2.12 -6.22 0.16
N GLY A 6 2.55 -5.41 1.13
CA GLY A 6 2.28 -5.68 2.54
C GLY A 6 3.09 -6.84 3.11
N GLY A 7 4.05 -7.40 2.36
CA GLY A 7 4.88 -8.50 2.82
C GLY A 7 4.06 -9.67 3.39
N GLY A 8 4.35 -10.05 4.63
CA GLY A 8 3.65 -11.13 5.34
C GLY A 8 2.60 -10.65 6.33
N TYR A 9 1.96 -9.49 6.12
CA TYR A 9 1.07 -8.90 7.13
C TYR A 9 -0.09 -9.83 7.56
N LYS A 10 -0.60 -10.67 6.64
CA LYS A 10 -1.62 -11.71 6.91
C LYS A 10 -1.09 -12.85 7.80
N ARG A 11 0.22 -13.07 7.85
CA ARG A 11 0.89 -14.13 8.64
C ARG A 11 1.38 -13.64 10.01
N GLY A 12 1.33 -12.33 10.25
CA GLY A 12 1.81 -11.73 11.50
C GLY A 12 3.26 -11.28 11.47
N ASP A 13 3.88 -11.14 10.29
CA ASP A 13 5.25 -10.61 10.18
C ASP A 13 5.30 -9.15 10.71
N GLY A 14 6.35 -8.79 11.45
CA GLY A 14 6.47 -7.55 12.23
C GLY A 14 7.29 -6.43 11.59
N ALA A 15 7.47 -6.42 10.27
CA ALA A 15 8.22 -5.38 9.60
C ALA A 15 7.38 -4.10 9.34
N GLN A 16 8.04 -3.05 8.85
CA GLN A 16 7.47 -1.71 8.73
C GLN A 16 6.23 -1.69 7.82
N GLU A 17 6.33 -2.35 6.66
CA GLU A 17 5.27 -2.40 5.65
C GLU A 17 4.03 -3.13 6.18
N GLU A 18 4.25 -4.23 6.90
CA GLU A 18 3.20 -5.02 7.53
C GLU A 18 2.42 -4.23 8.58
N THR A 19 3.13 -3.46 9.40
CA THR A 19 2.53 -2.59 10.40
C THR A 19 1.68 -1.50 9.74
N LEU A 20 2.11 -0.92 8.62
CA LEU A 20 1.31 0.04 7.87
C LEU A 20 0.03 -0.59 7.32
N PHE A 21 0.13 -1.79 6.73
CA PHE A 21 -1.03 -2.52 6.21
C PHE A 21 -2.04 -2.88 7.29
N ARG A 22 -1.58 -3.27 8.49
CA ARG A 22 -2.50 -3.58 9.61
C ARG A 22 -3.17 -2.35 10.20
N ARG A 23 -2.54 -1.18 10.13
CA ARG A 23 -3.01 0.05 10.79
C ARG A 23 -3.86 0.96 9.93
N SER A 24 -3.92 0.69 8.63
CA SER A 24 -4.55 1.56 7.66
C SER A 24 -5.35 0.79 6.63
N ASN A 25 -6.01 1.52 5.74
CA ASN A 25 -6.66 0.95 4.56
C ASN A 25 -5.70 0.80 3.37
N TYR A 26 -4.38 0.89 3.58
CA TYR A 26 -3.39 0.85 2.50
C TYR A 26 -3.46 -0.43 1.65
N PHE A 27 -3.84 -1.55 2.29
CA PHE A 27 -4.07 -2.81 1.58
C PHE A 27 -5.10 -2.69 0.45
N GLN A 28 -6.10 -1.80 0.54
CA GLN A 28 -7.09 -1.61 -0.53
C GLN A 28 -6.46 -1.11 -1.83
N SER A 29 -5.38 -0.32 -1.72
CA SER A 29 -4.70 0.22 -2.89
C SER A 29 -3.78 -0.79 -3.56
N LEU A 30 -3.21 -1.74 -2.79
CA LEU A 30 -2.07 -2.56 -3.22
C LEU A 30 -2.34 -4.07 -3.22
N ASP A 31 -3.25 -4.59 -2.40
CA ASP A 31 -3.63 -6.00 -2.35
C ASP A 31 -4.83 -6.26 -3.28
N LEU A 32 -4.54 -6.79 -4.47
CA LEU A 32 -5.55 -7.12 -5.48
C LEU A 32 -6.51 -8.24 -5.06
N GLU A 33 -6.14 -9.10 -4.12
CA GLU A 33 -7.01 -10.17 -3.64
C GLU A 33 -8.16 -9.63 -2.79
N LEU A 34 -7.95 -8.47 -2.16
CA LEU A 34 -8.91 -7.81 -1.28
C LEU A 34 -9.58 -6.60 -1.94
N ASP A 35 -9.29 -6.34 -3.22
CA ASP A 35 -9.94 -5.32 -4.03
C ASP A 35 -11.40 -5.74 -4.24
N ASP A 36 -12.29 -5.22 -3.38
CA ASP A 36 -13.71 -5.58 -3.27
C ASP A 36 -14.58 -5.14 -4.47
N GLY A 37 -13.93 -4.79 -5.59
CA GLY A 37 -14.57 -4.34 -6.81
C GLY A 37 -14.87 -2.85 -6.84
N LYS A 38 -14.51 -2.07 -5.80
CA LYS A 38 -14.47 -0.61 -5.87
C LYS A 38 -13.16 -0.17 -6.53
N PRO A 39 -13.19 0.35 -7.76
CA PRO A 39 -11.96 0.68 -8.47
C PRO A 39 -11.23 1.82 -7.77
N THR A 40 -10.17 1.52 -7.03
CA THR A 40 -9.13 2.52 -6.77
C THR A 40 -8.55 2.93 -8.12
N ALA A 41 -8.52 4.23 -8.39
CA ALA A 41 -7.89 4.75 -9.59
C ALA A 41 -6.39 4.45 -9.53
N ARG A 42 -5.92 3.69 -10.50
CA ARG A 42 -4.53 3.22 -10.61
C ARG A 42 -3.96 3.75 -11.90
N PHE A 43 -2.73 4.26 -11.83
CA PHE A 43 -2.03 4.80 -12.98
C PHE A 43 -0.59 4.30 -12.96
N TYR A 44 0.01 4.09 -14.14
CA TYR A 44 1.45 3.95 -14.27
C TYR A 44 2.03 5.18 -14.96
N CYS A 45 3.25 5.52 -14.56
CA CYS A 45 4.04 6.57 -15.21
C CYS A 45 4.88 5.90 -16.31
N ASN A 46 4.67 6.29 -17.58
CA ASN A 46 5.43 5.74 -18.71
C ASN A 46 6.80 6.45 -18.85
N SER A 47 7.63 6.02 -19.81
CA SER A 47 8.96 6.58 -20.05
C SER A 47 8.98 8.07 -20.44
N ASN A 48 7.83 8.61 -20.85
CA ASN A 48 7.67 10.03 -21.22
C ASN A 48 7.14 10.87 -20.05
N CYS A 49 7.01 10.29 -18.85
CA CYS A 49 6.41 10.91 -17.66
C CYS A 49 4.90 11.14 -17.76
N ASP A 50 4.20 10.46 -18.67
CA ASP A 50 2.74 10.53 -18.74
C ASP A 50 2.10 9.49 -17.82
N LEU A 51 0.97 9.86 -17.21
CA LEU A 51 0.15 8.96 -16.39
C LEU A 51 -0.91 8.28 -17.24
N GLU A 52 -0.82 6.95 -17.33
CA GLU A 52 -1.79 6.13 -18.05
C GLU A 52 -2.56 5.24 -17.07
N PRO A 53 -3.89 5.07 -17.24
CA PRO A 53 -4.69 4.25 -16.35
C PRO A 53 -4.26 2.79 -16.44
N LEU A 54 -4.09 2.15 -15.27
CA LEU A 54 -3.85 0.72 -15.18
C LEU A 54 -5.16 -0.04 -15.43
N GLY A 55 -5.12 -1.12 -16.20
CA GLY A 55 -6.26 -1.97 -16.47
C GLY A 55 -6.74 -2.71 -15.22
N LYS A 56 -8.01 -3.16 -15.24
CA LYS A 56 -8.58 -3.96 -14.16
C LYS A 56 -7.88 -5.33 -14.12
N GLY A 57 -7.08 -5.56 -13.09
CA GLY A 57 -6.28 -6.78 -12.91
C GLY A 57 -4.78 -6.60 -13.14
N ASP A 58 -4.37 -5.44 -13.67
CA ASP A 58 -2.96 -5.08 -13.74
C ASP A 58 -2.42 -4.88 -12.32
N ARG A 59 -1.19 -5.35 -12.12
CA ARG A 59 -0.54 -5.36 -10.81
C ARG A 59 0.45 -4.20 -10.71
N MET A 60 0.46 -3.53 -9.57
CA MET A 60 1.52 -2.58 -9.20
C MET A 60 2.81 -3.27 -8.72
N TYR A 61 2.71 -4.58 -8.50
CA TYR A 61 3.79 -5.45 -8.06
C TYR A 61 3.95 -6.62 -9.04
N GLU A 62 5.16 -7.10 -9.31
CA GLU A 62 6.42 -6.69 -8.71
C GLU A 62 6.87 -5.29 -9.17
N MET A 63 7.47 -4.51 -8.26
CA MET A 63 7.97 -3.18 -8.60
C MET A 63 9.27 -3.30 -9.42
N ASN A 64 9.41 -2.47 -10.46
CA ASN A 64 10.65 -2.35 -11.22
C ASN A 64 11.83 -1.93 -10.33
N GLU A 65 13.06 -2.21 -10.77
CA GLU A 65 14.26 -1.68 -10.12
C GLU A 65 14.22 -0.13 -10.15
N PHE A 66 14.33 0.49 -8.96
CA PHE A 66 14.10 1.93 -8.73
C PHE A 66 12.65 2.42 -8.95
N GLY A 67 11.70 1.50 -9.07
CA GLY A 67 10.28 1.81 -9.12
C GLY A 67 9.71 2.25 -7.77
N ALA A 68 8.65 3.03 -7.83
CA ALA A 68 7.91 3.50 -6.66
C ALA A 68 6.40 3.43 -6.91
N VAL A 69 5.62 3.18 -5.85
CA VAL A 69 4.16 3.29 -5.89
C VAL A 69 3.73 4.39 -4.93
N TYR A 70 3.08 5.41 -5.48
CA TYR A 70 2.46 6.48 -4.71
C TYR A 70 0.99 6.18 -4.45
N THR A 71 0.56 6.39 -3.20
CA THR A 71 -0.84 6.22 -2.80
C THR A 71 -1.27 7.39 -1.93
N ALA A 72 -2.38 8.03 -2.30
CA ALA A 72 -2.99 9.14 -1.57
C ALA A 72 -4.34 8.74 -0.97
N GLY A 73 -4.82 9.50 0.01
CA GLY A 73 -6.15 9.29 0.61
C GLY A 73 -6.20 8.13 1.59
N LEU A 74 -5.05 7.72 2.14
CA LEU A 74 -5.01 6.66 3.15
C LEU A 74 -5.58 7.16 4.48
N THR A 75 -6.27 6.26 5.17
CA THR A 75 -6.71 6.46 6.55
C THR A 75 -5.95 5.51 7.47
N VAL A 76 -5.24 6.06 8.45
CA VAL A 76 -4.62 5.30 9.55
C VAL A 76 -5.56 5.36 10.74
N PHE A 77 -6.07 4.20 11.15
CA PHE A 77 -7.13 4.10 12.16
C PHE A 77 -6.79 3.15 13.31
N ARG A 78 -5.57 2.58 13.33
CA ARG A 78 -5.07 1.80 14.47
C ARG A 78 -3.75 2.30 15.02
N GLN A 79 -3.61 2.13 16.32
CA GLN A 79 -2.40 2.37 17.09
C GLN A 79 -1.25 1.40 16.68
N PRO A 80 0.01 1.67 17.09
CA PRO A 80 1.15 0.81 16.77
C PRO A 80 1.08 -0.57 17.46
N GLU A 81 2.01 -1.46 17.09
CA GLU A 81 2.03 -2.86 17.53
C GLU A 81 2.18 -3.04 19.05
N ASP A 82 2.90 -2.14 19.72
CA ASP A 82 3.10 -2.13 21.18
C ASP A 82 1.81 -1.94 21.98
N THR A 83 0.76 -1.41 21.35
CA THR A 83 -0.59 -1.29 21.91
C THR A 83 -1.55 -2.37 21.42
N GLY A 84 -1.07 -3.35 20.64
CA GLY A 84 -1.90 -4.42 20.08
C GLY A 84 -2.83 -3.97 18.95
N TYR A 85 -2.50 -2.90 18.21
CA TYR A 85 -3.31 -2.38 17.10
C TYR A 85 -4.74 -1.97 17.48
N THR A 86 -4.91 -1.39 18.67
CA THR A 86 -6.19 -0.83 19.11
C THR A 86 -6.68 0.27 18.16
N PHE A 87 -7.99 0.47 18.08
CA PHE A 87 -8.55 1.56 17.28
C PHE A 87 -8.17 2.92 17.87
N MET A 88 -7.90 3.89 17.00
CA MET A 88 -7.65 5.27 17.40
C MET A 88 -8.98 6.00 17.64
N ASP A 89 -9.05 6.82 18.69
CA ASP A 89 -10.19 7.71 18.92
C ASP A 89 -10.33 8.76 17.81
N ILE A 90 -9.19 9.20 17.26
CA ILE A 90 -9.10 10.16 16.16
C ILE A 90 -8.19 9.55 15.08
N PRO A 91 -8.75 9.00 13.99
CA PRO A 91 -7.96 8.50 12.86
C PRO A 91 -7.20 9.62 12.14
N MET A 92 -6.10 9.26 11.48
CA MET A 92 -5.40 10.15 10.56
C MET A 92 -5.96 9.97 9.15
N TYR A 93 -6.57 11.01 8.60
CA TYR A 93 -7.14 11.02 7.25
C TYR A 93 -6.16 11.63 6.24
N ASP A 94 -6.41 11.38 4.95
CA ASP A 94 -5.67 11.95 3.81
C ASP A 94 -4.14 11.75 3.86
N VAL A 95 -3.71 10.64 4.46
CA VAL A 95 -2.29 10.28 4.51
C VAL A 95 -1.82 9.85 3.12
N CYS A 96 -0.62 10.28 2.76
CA CYS A 96 0.07 9.85 1.54
C CYS A 96 1.19 8.86 1.90
N ALA A 97 1.37 7.83 1.08
CA ALA A 97 2.44 6.86 1.20
C ALA A 97 3.18 6.68 -0.11
N ILE A 98 4.48 6.41 -0.01
CA ILE A 98 5.34 6.03 -1.13
C ILE A 98 5.98 4.70 -0.76
N ALA A 99 5.67 3.65 -1.52
CA ALA A 99 6.36 2.37 -1.42
C ALA A 99 7.54 2.35 -2.39
N MET A 100 8.74 2.11 -1.87
CA MET A 100 9.97 1.87 -2.64
C MET A 100 10.74 0.72 -2.01
N ALA A 101 11.28 -0.16 -2.85
CA ALA A 101 12.20 -1.18 -2.37
C ALA A 101 13.58 -0.58 -2.14
N ALA A 102 14.17 -0.81 -0.96
CA ALA A 102 15.54 -0.43 -0.69
C ALA A 102 16.50 -1.24 -1.60
N TYR A 103 17.49 -0.55 -2.16
CA TYR A 103 18.58 -1.19 -2.92
C TYR A 103 19.41 -2.07 -1.98
N ARG A 104 19.86 -3.24 -2.47
CA ARG A 104 20.64 -4.21 -1.71
C ARG A 104 22.11 -4.14 -2.07
#